data_AF-A0A1Y3E8S1-F1
#
_entry.id   AF-A0A1Y3E8S1-F1
#
_cell.length_a   1.000
_cell.length_b   1.000
_cell.length_c   1.000
_cell.angle_alpha   90.00
_cell.angle_beta   90.00
_cell.angle_gamma   90.00
#
_symmetry.space_group_name_H-M   'P 1'
#
loop_
_entity.id
_entity.type
_entity.pdbx_description
1 polymer ?
#
loop_
_entity_poly.entity_id
_entity_poly.type
_entity_poly.pdbx_seq_one_letter_code
_entity_poly.pdbx_strand_id
1 'polypeptide(L)'
;MRIIALLKEFSKSTRLYRITKTATVAQFHSKQSLKLPEICWLRASVWIYPSAVLTLGSIAFHTYASGQEEEDDSWRPPFRKDLPTFRAEEVKLHNEKDRKLWVTFRGGVYDITEFVDVHPGGKIIMQAVGGPLEPHWQRYNFHKQEDVYSMLEEMRIGNLHPDDVEDAIHDCDPVAEEVKPGYTPKLHPSMNVKSVQPLNAETGIGELVESFYTPNELFFKRNHHAIPTVDERNYKLKVSGVGLEEREFTLEDLKTKFQPVSVVVTLQCAGNRRQDFNAVKPVRGLQWGPGAIGNAKWTGALLVDVLKEVGLQSIVENGAEHVQFTGLDDNGTGEPYGASIPIDVAMKPGNQVILAYSMNDKPIPVEHGFPVRVVVPGVVGARSVKWLASIVLSKDESPSQWQQSDYKTFNPSTDWPTANFSTVQAIQELPVQSAICSPAENSSFPRGTKTIAVKGYAWSGGGRDILRVEVSADNGNTWHSADLQLHIHERRNARFAWTLWTCEVPVEENSGPITLLCKATDSSHNCQPESPNSIWNIRGLVNNSWHKVQVHME
;
A
#
# COMPACT_ATOMS: atom_id res chain seq x y z
N MET A 1 23.00 -40.55 33.58
CA MET A 1 21.83 -41.27 34.16
C MET A 1 20.67 -40.30 34.23
N ARG A 2 19.51 -40.68 33.66
CA ARG A 2 18.23 -39.93 33.62
C ARG A 2 18.38 -38.54 32.97
N ILE A 3 18.28 -38.38 31.64
CA ILE A 3 17.04 -38.34 30.85
C ILE A 3 17.39 -38.79 29.42
N ILE A 4 17.38 -40.10 29.17
CA ILE A 4 17.36 -40.72 27.83
C ILE A 4 16.59 -42.03 27.99
N ALA A 5 15.26 -41.95 28.09
CA ALA A 5 14.41 -43.15 28.24
C ALA A 5 12.93 -42.92 27.88
N LEU A 6 12.61 -42.01 26.95
CA LEU A 6 11.21 -41.79 26.52
C LEU A 6 11.02 -41.44 25.03
N LEU A 7 12.01 -41.74 24.18
CA LEU A 7 11.89 -41.60 22.71
C LEU A 7 12.45 -42.81 21.97
N LYS A 8 12.20 -44.03 22.47
CA LYS A 8 12.59 -45.29 21.80
C LYS A 8 11.55 -46.41 21.85
N GLU A 9 10.28 -46.07 21.90
CA GLU A 9 9.19 -47.01 21.61
C GLU A 9 8.10 -46.31 20.79
N PHE A 10 8.30 -46.14 19.49
CA PHE A 10 7.23 -46.12 18.48
C PHE A 10 7.85 -46.30 17.09
N SER A 11 8.61 -47.39 16.94
CA SER A 11 9.00 -47.96 15.67
C SER A 11 8.80 -49.46 15.78
N LYS A 12 7.63 -49.93 15.31
CA LYS A 12 7.36 -51.26 14.73
C LYS A 12 5.83 -51.50 14.67
N SER A 13 5.35 -51.71 13.45
CA SER A 13 4.02 -52.15 12.99
C SER A 13 3.36 -51.04 12.15
N THR A 14 3.01 -51.19 10.87
CA THR A 14 2.50 -52.38 10.20
C THR A 14 2.76 -52.30 8.69
N ARG A 15 2.98 -53.47 8.10
CA ARG A 15 3.20 -53.78 6.67
C ARG A 15 1.93 -53.62 5.82
N LEU A 16 2.16 -53.32 4.52
CA LEU A 16 1.43 -53.72 3.29
C LEU A 16 -0.03 -53.26 3.10
N TYR A 17 -0.29 -52.52 2.01
CA TYR A 17 -0.82 -53.09 0.75
C TYR A 17 -0.70 -52.09 -0.42
N ARG A 18 -0.37 -52.62 -1.60
CA ARG A 18 -0.23 -51.92 -2.89
C ARG A 18 -1.41 -52.34 -3.75
N ILE A 19 -2.22 -51.40 -4.25
CA ILE A 19 -3.19 -51.67 -5.33
C ILE A 19 -3.16 -50.50 -6.32
N THR A 20 -2.88 -50.84 -7.57
CA THR A 20 -2.98 -50.04 -8.79
C THR A 20 -4.41 -50.08 -9.34
N LYS A 21 -4.93 -48.95 -9.87
CA LYS A 21 -5.52 -48.80 -11.22
C LYS A 21 -6.40 -47.55 -11.35
N THR A 22 -6.11 -46.79 -12.41
CA THR A 22 -7.00 -46.08 -13.35
C THR A 22 -8.52 -46.33 -13.24
N ALA A 23 -9.32 -45.25 -13.25
CA ALA A 23 -10.56 -45.14 -14.05
C ALA A 23 -11.13 -43.70 -14.05
N THR A 24 -11.17 -43.13 -15.26
CA THR A 24 -12.23 -42.36 -15.91
C THR A 24 -13.44 -41.87 -15.07
N VAL A 25 -13.73 -40.56 -15.11
CA VAL A 25 -15.03 -40.00 -14.73
C VAL A 25 -15.82 -39.66 -15.99
N ALA A 26 -16.93 -40.34 -16.17
CA ALA A 26 -18.00 -39.98 -17.11
C ALA A 26 -19.19 -39.40 -16.34
N GLN A 27 -19.85 -38.42 -16.96
CA GLN A 27 -21.07 -37.76 -16.52
C GLN A 27 -22.22 -38.74 -16.23
N PHE A 28 -23.11 -38.41 -15.28
CA PHE A 28 -24.57 -38.33 -15.53
C PHE A 28 -25.33 -37.71 -14.35
N HIS A 29 -26.36 -36.95 -14.72
CA HIS A 29 -27.38 -36.29 -13.90
C HIS A 29 -28.20 -37.23 -12.99
N SER A 30 -28.71 -36.73 -11.86
CA SER A 30 -30.15 -36.40 -11.68
C SER A 30 -30.57 -36.21 -10.21
N LYS A 31 -31.66 -35.45 -10.08
CA LYS A 31 -32.37 -35.02 -8.86
C LYS A 31 -32.96 -36.20 -8.07
N GLN A 32 -33.00 -36.14 -6.75
CA GLN A 32 -34.23 -35.94 -5.97
C GLN A 32 -34.03 -36.09 -4.45
N SER A 33 -34.86 -35.31 -3.76
CA SER A 33 -35.10 -35.17 -2.33
C SER A 33 -35.49 -36.45 -1.60
N LEU A 34 -35.08 -36.58 -0.34
CA LEU A 34 -35.79 -37.37 0.68
C LEU A 34 -35.67 -36.69 2.05
N LYS A 35 -36.83 -36.32 2.61
CA LYS A 35 -37.07 -35.93 4.01
C LYS A 35 -37.07 -37.17 4.90
N LEU A 36 -36.76 -37.04 6.20
CA LEU A 36 -37.32 -37.77 7.36
C LEU A 36 -36.64 -37.28 8.69
N PRO A 37 -37.18 -37.54 9.90
CA PRO A 37 -37.87 -36.53 10.71
C PRO A 37 -37.30 -36.29 12.13
N GLU A 38 -37.96 -35.39 12.84
CA GLU A 38 -37.83 -35.04 14.27
C GLU A 38 -37.96 -36.23 15.23
N ILE A 39 -37.15 -36.21 16.32
CA ILE A 39 -37.51 -36.74 17.65
C ILE A 39 -36.95 -35.79 18.71
N CYS A 40 -37.85 -35.26 19.55
CA CYS A 40 -37.55 -34.46 20.74
C CYS A 40 -37.64 -35.28 22.04
N TRP A 41 -37.08 -34.66 23.09
CA TRP A 41 -37.24 -34.87 24.55
C TRP A 41 -36.22 -35.77 25.27
N LEU A 42 -35.33 -35.18 26.08
CA LEU A 42 -35.62 -34.85 27.49
C LEU A 42 -34.49 -34.04 28.15
N ARG A 43 -34.90 -33.16 29.08
CA ARG A 43 -34.09 -32.28 29.93
C ARG A 43 -33.42 -33.04 31.07
N ALA A 44 -32.21 -32.64 31.46
CA ALA A 44 -31.78 -32.59 32.86
C ALA A 44 -30.60 -31.61 33.01
N SER A 45 -30.77 -30.65 33.91
CA SER A 45 -29.83 -29.61 34.32
C SER A 45 -28.99 -30.06 35.51
N VAL A 46 -27.66 -29.86 35.48
CA VAL A 46 -26.80 -29.80 36.68
C VAL A 46 -25.69 -28.76 36.46
N TRP A 47 -25.60 -27.81 37.39
CA TRP A 47 -24.53 -26.82 37.54
C TRP A 47 -23.32 -27.44 38.24
N ILE A 48 -22.11 -27.34 37.66
CA ILE A 48 -20.83 -27.35 38.39
C ILE A 48 -19.80 -26.51 37.59
N TYR A 49 -19.34 -25.39 38.14
CA TYR A 49 -18.02 -24.79 37.83
C TYR A 49 -16.97 -25.46 38.74
N PRO A 50 -15.73 -25.70 38.27
CA PRO A 50 -14.69 -24.68 38.49
C PRO A 50 -13.63 -24.57 37.38
N SER A 51 -13.29 -23.31 37.08
CA SER A 51 -11.93 -22.74 37.06
C SER A 51 -10.74 -23.72 36.94
N ALA A 52 -10.14 -23.86 35.75
CA ALA A 52 -8.70 -24.10 35.52
C ALA A 52 -8.36 -24.39 34.04
N VAL A 53 -8.61 -23.45 33.11
CA VAL A 53 -8.03 -23.52 31.73
C VAL A 53 -7.70 -22.11 31.20
N LEU A 54 -7.12 -21.24 32.04
CA LEU A 54 -6.79 -19.85 31.65
C LEU A 54 -5.33 -19.45 31.93
N THR A 55 -4.43 -20.41 32.16
CA THR A 55 -3.04 -20.11 32.54
C THR A 55 -1.96 -20.81 31.72
N LEU A 56 -2.32 -21.43 30.59
CA LEU A 56 -1.35 -22.02 29.65
C LEU A 56 -1.38 -21.40 28.24
N GLY A 57 -2.42 -20.64 27.89
CA GLY A 57 -2.47 -19.85 26.64
C GLY A 57 -1.67 -18.54 26.69
N SER A 58 -1.47 -17.97 27.88
CA SER A 58 -0.79 -16.68 28.04
C SER A 58 0.74 -16.79 28.06
N ILE A 59 1.30 -17.93 28.47
CA ILE A 59 2.76 -18.12 28.55
C ILE A 59 3.34 -18.45 27.17
N ALA A 60 2.60 -19.19 26.32
CA ALA A 60 3.00 -19.47 24.94
C ALA A 60 2.87 -18.25 24.01
N PHE A 61 1.97 -17.30 24.31
CA PHE A 61 1.88 -16.03 23.59
C PHE A 61 2.95 -15.02 24.03
N HIS A 62 3.33 -15.00 25.32
CA HIS A 62 4.43 -14.15 25.79
C HIS A 62 5.81 -14.59 25.26
N THR A 63 6.02 -15.89 25.05
CA THR A 63 7.29 -16.40 24.48
C THR A 63 7.37 -16.27 22.95
N TYR A 64 6.24 -16.14 22.25
CA TYR A 64 6.23 -15.84 20.80
C TYR A 64 6.30 -14.33 20.51
N ALA A 65 5.82 -13.49 21.44
CA ALA A 65 6.00 -12.04 21.40
C ALA A 65 7.43 -11.58 21.77
N SER A 66 8.23 -12.45 22.40
CA SER A 66 9.62 -12.16 22.78
C SER A 66 10.66 -12.83 21.88
N GLY A 67 10.24 -13.37 20.73
CA GLY A 67 11.09 -14.09 19.78
C GLY A 67 11.14 -13.45 18.39
N GLN A 68 10.75 -12.18 18.27
CA GLN A 68 11.09 -11.40 17.08
C GLN A 68 12.52 -10.92 17.25
N GLU A 69 13.37 -11.18 16.24
CA GLU A 69 14.62 -10.46 16.08
C GLU A 69 14.30 -8.97 16.22
N GLU A 70 14.84 -8.33 17.26
CA GLU A 70 14.90 -6.88 17.34
C GLU A 70 15.57 -6.42 16.05
N GLU A 71 14.78 -5.84 15.13
CA GLU A 71 15.36 -5.14 13.98
C GLU A 71 16.39 -4.15 14.53
N ASP A 72 17.62 -4.33 14.06
CA ASP A 72 18.84 -3.82 14.67
C ASP A 72 18.79 -2.32 14.97
N ASP A 73 18.41 -1.97 16.20
CA ASP A 73 18.50 -0.62 16.75
C ASP A 73 19.96 -0.30 17.12
N SER A 74 20.97 -0.97 16.57
CA SER A 74 22.41 -0.74 16.86
C SER A 74 23.12 0.20 15.90
N TRP A 75 22.52 0.59 14.77
CA TRP A 75 23.21 1.48 13.82
C TRP A 75 23.51 2.83 14.49
N ARG A 76 24.80 3.08 14.72
CA ARG A 76 25.33 4.35 15.25
C ARG A 76 26.23 4.96 14.19
N PRO A 77 26.02 6.23 13.82
CA PRO A 77 26.87 6.85 12.83
C PRO A 77 28.30 6.94 13.36
N PRO A 78 29.32 6.64 12.55
CA PRO A 78 30.70 6.65 13.00
C PRO A 78 31.15 8.07 13.37
N PHE A 79 32.05 8.19 14.36
CA PHE A 79 32.68 9.47 14.67
C PHE A 79 33.58 9.91 13.50
N ARG A 80 33.28 11.09 12.94
CA ARG A 80 33.99 11.66 11.78
C ARG A 80 35.03 12.68 12.24
N LYS A 81 36.30 12.24 12.37
CA LYS A 81 37.41 13.10 12.82
C LYS A 81 37.69 14.30 11.92
N ASP A 82 37.24 14.22 10.66
CA ASP A 82 37.35 15.26 9.65
C ASP A 82 36.30 16.37 9.78
N LEU A 83 35.30 16.20 10.65
CA LEU A 83 34.19 17.13 10.84
C LEU A 83 34.22 17.79 12.23
N PRO A 84 33.71 19.03 12.37
CA PRO A 84 33.64 19.73 13.64
C PRO A 84 32.74 19.01 14.65
N THR A 85 32.97 19.28 15.94
CA THR A 85 32.12 18.80 17.04
C THR A 85 31.30 19.96 17.58
N PHE A 86 29.99 19.77 17.72
CA PHE A 86 29.04 20.76 18.23
C PHE A 86 28.45 20.31 19.57
N ARG A 87 28.10 21.27 20.43
CA ARG A 87 27.26 21.03 21.61
C ARG A 87 25.78 21.02 21.23
N ALA A 88 24.93 20.32 22.00
CA ALA A 88 23.48 20.29 21.76
C ALA A 88 22.86 21.70 21.82
N GLU A 89 23.34 22.57 22.71
CA GLU A 89 22.88 23.96 22.80
C GLU A 89 23.21 24.78 21.54
N GLU A 90 24.31 24.46 20.85
CA GLU A 90 24.63 25.10 19.57
C GLU A 90 23.65 24.62 18.49
N VAL A 91 23.35 23.33 18.44
CA VAL A 91 22.39 22.75 17.48
C VAL A 91 20.98 23.34 17.66
N LYS A 92 20.54 23.58 18.90
CA LYS A 92 19.23 24.21 19.20
C LYS A 92 19.07 25.61 18.60
N LEU A 93 20.16 26.35 18.39
CA LEU A 93 20.13 27.69 17.79
C LEU A 93 19.84 27.67 16.29
N HIS A 94 19.95 26.50 15.65
CA HIS A 94 19.71 26.26 14.23
C HIS A 94 18.30 25.72 14.00
N ASN A 95 17.31 26.53 14.41
CA ASN A 95 15.90 26.16 14.41
C ASN A 95 15.00 26.92 13.41
N GLU A 96 15.58 27.86 12.67
CA GLU A 96 14.90 28.67 11.66
C GLU A 96 15.67 28.63 10.33
N LYS A 97 14.97 28.77 9.19
CA LYS A 97 15.58 28.59 7.85
C LYS A 97 16.70 29.59 7.56
N ASP A 98 16.63 30.80 8.11
CA ASP A 98 17.66 31.84 7.99
C ASP A 98 18.95 31.46 8.73
N ARG A 99 18.86 30.61 9.75
CA ARG A 99 19.98 30.09 10.54
C ARG A 99 20.41 28.69 10.13
N LYS A 100 19.77 28.09 9.12
CA LYS A 100 19.87 26.66 8.78
C LYS A 100 19.18 25.79 9.82
N LEU A 101 18.58 24.68 9.37
CA LEU A 101 17.80 23.74 10.17
C LEU A 101 18.67 22.53 10.50
N TRP A 102 19.11 22.41 11.75
CA TRP A 102 19.96 21.29 12.17
C TRP A 102 19.19 20.28 13.01
N VAL A 103 19.61 19.02 12.95
CA VAL A 103 19.09 17.92 13.79
C VAL A 103 20.24 17.04 14.26
N THR A 104 20.01 16.28 15.33
CA THR A 104 20.98 15.29 15.81
C THR A 104 20.44 13.86 15.69
N PHE A 105 21.34 12.90 15.54
CA PHE A 105 21.01 11.48 15.62
C PHE A 105 22.25 10.69 16.05
N ARG A 106 22.18 10.06 17.23
CA ARG A 106 23.14 9.10 17.81
C ARG A 106 24.60 9.53 17.74
N GLY A 107 24.85 10.83 17.93
CA GLY A 107 26.19 11.41 17.87
C GLY A 107 26.55 12.14 16.57
N GLY A 108 25.66 12.16 15.58
CA GLY A 108 25.79 12.99 14.39
C GLY A 108 25.01 14.28 14.46
N VAL A 109 25.50 15.30 13.76
CA VAL A 109 24.82 16.58 13.51
C VAL A 109 24.64 16.74 12.01
N TYR A 110 23.41 17.05 11.60
CA TYR A 110 23.00 17.06 10.19
C TYR A 110 22.29 18.37 9.85
N ASP A 111 22.55 18.91 8.67
CA ASP A 111 21.87 20.08 8.12
C ASP A 111 20.77 19.63 7.16
N ILE A 112 19.52 19.77 7.59
CA ILE A 112 18.34 19.33 6.83
C ILE A 112 17.65 20.50 6.12
N THR A 113 18.26 21.69 6.05
CA THR A 113 17.63 22.92 5.53
C THR A 113 16.99 22.72 4.16
N GLU A 114 17.72 22.07 3.25
CA GLU A 114 17.24 21.79 1.88
C GLU A 114 16.31 20.57 1.83
N PHE A 115 16.44 19.65 2.79
CA PHE A 115 15.67 18.41 2.83
C PHE A 115 14.25 18.59 3.36
N VAL A 116 14.02 19.54 4.26
CA VAL A 116 12.71 19.80 4.86
C VAL A 116 11.61 20.01 3.82
N ASP A 117 11.91 20.74 2.75
CA ASP A 117 10.93 21.08 1.71
C ASP A 117 10.55 19.88 0.83
N VAL A 118 11.38 18.83 0.85
CA VAL A 118 11.23 17.64 0.02
C VAL A 118 10.98 16.36 0.83
N HIS A 119 10.90 16.49 2.16
CA HIS A 119 10.71 15.38 3.09
C HIS A 119 9.37 14.65 2.82
N PRO A 120 9.35 13.29 2.73
CA PRO A 120 8.14 12.54 2.40
C PRO A 120 6.98 12.65 3.41
N GLY A 121 7.25 13.00 4.67
CA GLY A 121 6.23 13.32 5.68
C GLY A 121 5.83 14.80 5.71
N GLY A 122 6.39 15.62 4.81
CA GLY A 122 6.24 17.07 4.79
C GLY A 122 6.77 17.72 6.07
N LYS A 123 6.07 18.76 6.54
CA LYS A 123 6.50 19.64 7.62
C LYS A 123 6.60 18.99 9.00
N ILE A 124 6.18 17.73 9.17
CA ILE A 124 6.36 16.99 10.44
C ILE A 124 7.82 17.00 10.89
N ILE A 125 8.76 16.92 9.95
CA ILE A 125 10.20 16.97 10.24
C ILE A 125 10.62 18.25 10.98
N MET A 126 9.87 19.35 10.84
CA MET A 126 10.13 20.60 11.56
C MET A 126 10.02 20.45 13.07
N GLN A 127 9.29 19.45 13.56
CA GLN A 127 9.19 19.16 14.99
C GLN A 127 10.51 18.67 15.58
N ALA A 128 11.38 18.09 14.76
CA ALA A 128 12.66 17.54 15.20
C ALA A 128 13.82 18.55 15.08
N VAL A 129 13.57 19.68 14.42
CA VAL A 129 14.57 20.73 14.19
C VAL A 129 15.07 21.30 15.52
N GLY A 130 16.40 21.42 15.64
CA GLY A 130 17.09 21.87 16.84
C GLY A 130 17.24 20.77 17.90
N GLY A 131 16.84 19.53 17.61
CA GLY A 131 16.84 18.43 18.59
C GLY A 131 17.17 17.05 18.01
N PRO A 132 17.07 16.00 18.84
CA PRO A 132 17.32 14.61 18.45
C PRO A 132 16.19 14.05 17.58
N LEU A 133 16.55 13.28 16.54
CA LEU A 133 15.61 12.57 15.68
C LEU A 133 15.02 11.31 16.36
N GLU A 134 15.70 10.78 17.38
CA GLU A 134 15.38 9.50 18.03
C GLU A 134 13.92 9.40 18.51
N PRO A 135 13.35 10.38 19.23
CA PRO A 135 11.95 10.31 19.68
C PRO A 135 10.96 10.28 18.50
N HIS A 136 11.29 10.99 17.41
CA HIS A 136 10.45 11.03 16.21
C HIS A 136 10.53 9.72 15.43
N TRP A 137 11.69 9.09 15.36
CA TRP A 137 11.90 7.81 14.67
C TRP A 137 11.32 6.62 15.45
N GLN A 138 11.16 6.74 16.77
CA GLN A 138 10.38 5.79 17.58
C GLN A 138 8.87 5.84 17.25
N ARG A 139 8.33 7.02 16.91
CA ARG A 139 6.92 7.20 16.47
C ARG A 139 6.70 6.76 15.02
N TYR A 140 7.75 6.78 14.21
CA TYR A 140 7.70 6.61 12.76
C TYR A 140 8.80 5.64 12.27
N ASN A 141 8.55 4.34 12.41
CA ASN A 141 9.55 3.29 12.15
C ASN A 141 10.04 3.22 10.69
N PHE A 142 9.38 3.88 9.73
CA PHE A 142 9.85 3.92 8.34
C PHE A 142 11.19 4.64 8.15
N HIS A 143 11.67 5.36 9.16
CA HIS A 143 13.01 5.96 9.14
C HIS A 143 14.12 4.99 9.56
N LYS A 144 13.77 3.84 10.17
CA LYS A 144 14.72 2.82 10.62
C LYS A 144 15.09 1.86 9.49
N GLN A 145 15.56 2.42 8.37
CA GLN A 145 15.96 1.66 7.18
C GLN A 145 17.36 2.12 6.73
N GLU A 146 18.15 1.20 6.18
CA GLU A 146 19.55 1.44 5.79
C GLU A 146 19.69 2.57 4.74
N ASP A 147 18.72 2.67 3.83
CA ASP A 147 18.65 3.74 2.83
C ASP A 147 18.38 5.12 3.46
N VAL A 148 17.55 5.18 4.50
CA VAL A 148 17.29 6.40 5.27
C VAL A 148 18.52 6.82 6.07
N TYR A 149 19.23 5.87 6.70
CA TYR A 149 20.49 6.15 7.40
C TYR A 149 21.57 6.67 6.45
N SER A 150 21.69 6.05 5.27
CA SER A 150 22.64 6.48 4.23
C SER A 150 22.33 7.89 3.75
N MET A 151 21.04 8.18 3.52
CA MET A 151 20.58 9.52 3.15
C MET A 151 20.86 10.55 4.26
N LEU A 152 20.64 10.19 5.52
CA LEU A 152 20.93 11.08 6.64
C LEU A 152 22.42 11.45 6.67
N GLU A 153 23.31 10.47 6.43
CA GLU A 153 24.76 10.70 6.36
C GLU A 153 25.21 11.59 5.20
N GLU A 154 24.46 11.68 4.10
CA GLU A 154 24.72 12.67 3.04
C GLU A 154 24.56 14.12 3.54
N MET A 155 23.75 14.33 4.58
CA MET A 155 23.47 15.64 5.19
C MET A 155 24.37 15.93 6.41
N ARG A 156 25.40 15.11 6.64
CA ARG A 156 26.30 15.19 7.80
C ARG A 156 27.15 16.47 7.77
N ILE A 157 27.09 17.25 8.84
CA ILE A 157 27.91 18.47 9.01
C ILE A 157 28.87 18.43 10.20
N GLY A 158 28.65 17.54 11.16
CA GLY A 158 29.45 17.50 12.38
C GLY A 158 29.19 16.30 13.26
N ASN A 159 29.94 16.19 14.35
CA ASN A 159 29.69 15.27 15.43
C ASN A 159 29.00 16.02 16.57
N LEU A 160 28.11 15.35 17.28
CA LEU A 160 27.61 15.85 18.56
C LEU A 160 28.65 15.51 19.63
N HIS A 161 28.89 16.44 20.55
CA HIS A 161 29.84 16.23 21.63
C HIS A 161 29.42 15.00 22.47
N PRO A 162 30.34 14.07 22.82
CA PRO A 162 30.00 12.84 23.56
C PRO A 162 29.14 13.06 24.81
N ASP A 163 29.42 14.13 25.57
CA ASP A 163 28.65 14.49 26.77
C ASP A 163 27.20 14.90 26.49
N ASP A 164 26.90 15.30 25.25
CA ASP A 164 25.57 15.71 24.80
C ASP A 164 24.92 14.61 23.93
N VAL A 165 25.64 13.51 23.66
CA VAL A 165 25.05 12.29 23.12
C VAL A 165 24.28 11.64 24.26
N GLU A 166 23.05 12.08 24.44
CA GLU A 166 22.11 11.33 25.26
C GLU A 166 22.00 9.92 24.66
N ASP A 167 22.35 8.89 25.44
CA ASP A 167 21.92 7.53 25.12
C ASP A 167 20.39 7.55 25.22
N ALA A 168 19.72 7.95 24.13
CA ALA A 168 18.27 8.11 24.00
C ALA A 168 17.53 6.76 24.04
N ILE A 169 18.07 5.80 24.78
CA ILE A 169 17.42 4.57 25.19
C ILE A 169 16.98 4.67 26.66
N HIS A 170 17.49 5.61 27.48
CA HIS A 170 17.24 5.53 28.93
C HIS A 170 16.50 6.65 29.67
N ASP A 171 16.20 7.82 29.08
CA ASP A 171 15.46 8.87 29.81
C ASP A 171 14.50 9.72 28.95
N CYS A 172 14.08 9.20 27.80
CA CYS A 172 12.77 9.55 27.29
C CYS A 172 11.79 8.57 27.95
N ASP A 173 11.38 8.87 29.19
CA ASP A 173 10.02 8.52 29.58
C ASP A 173 9.17 8.99 28.40
N PRO A 174 8.46 8.10 27.67
CA PRO A 174 7.64 8.55 26.57
C PRO A 174 6.83 9.67 27.19
N VAL A 175 6.96 10.90 26.70
CA VAL A 175 5.96 11.90 27.04
C VAL A 175 4.69 11.18 26.67
N ALA A 176 3.97 10.75 27.69
CA ALA A 176 2.66 10.19 27.59
C ALA A 176 1.78 11.38 27.23
N GLU A 177 2.02 11.96 26.04
CA GLU A 177 0.92 12.15 25.13
C GLU A 177 0.25 10.80 25.13
N GLU A 178 -0.84 10.73 25.91
CA GLU A 178 -1.76 9.61 25.91
C GLU A 178 -1.75 9.06 24.50
N VAL A 179 -1.24 7.83 24.32
CA VAL A 179 -1.46 7.11 23.07
C VAL A 179 -2.97 7.06 22.98
N LYS A 180 -3.56 8.05 22.27
CA LYS A 180 -5.01 8.18 22.10
C LYS A 180 -5.46 6.78 21.77
N PRO A 181 -6.34 6.14 22.56
CA PRO A 181 -6.56 4.70 22.51
C PRO A 181 -6.76 4.29 21.05
N GLY A 182 -5.66 3.80 20.47
CA GLY A 182 -5.48 3.84 19.03
C GLY A 182 -6.14 2.64 18.44
N TYR A 183 -6.70 2.78 17.25
CA TYR A 183 -7.07 1.61 16.48
C TYR A 183 -5.82 0.76 16.22
N THR A 184 -5.71 -0.40 16.87
CA THR A 184 -4.65 -1.39 16.59
C THR A 184 -5.04 -2.19 15.34
N PRO A 185 -4.32 -2.06 14.23
CA PRO A 185 -4.70 -2.72 12.99
C PRO A 185 -4.56 -4.23 13.09
N LYS A 186 -5.46 -4.98 12.44
CA LYS A 186 -5.34 -6.44 12.32
C LYS A 186 -4.74 -6.78 10.97
N LEU A 187 -3.44 -7.13 10.96
CA LEU A 187 -2.77 -7.57 9.75
C LEU A 187 -2.88 -9.08 9.57
N HIS A 188 -3.15 -9.50 8.34
CA HIS A 188 -3.04 -10.90 7.98
C HIS A 188 -1.54 -11.30 7.97
N PRO A 189 -1.15 -12.47 8.52
CA PRO A 189 0.26 -12.86 8.66
C PRO A 189 1.03 -12.98 7.34
N SER A 190 0.35 -13.21 6.21
CA SER A 190 0.97 -13.32 4.88
C SER A 190 1.28 -11.98 4.22
N MET A 191 0.90 -10.86 4.83
CA MET A 191 1.17 -9.53 4.27
C MET A 191 2.63 -9.15 4.43
N ASN A 192 3.19 -8.54 3.39
CA ASN A 192 4.54 -7.98 3.43
C ASN A 192 4.47 -6.57 4.04
N VAL A 193 4.79 -6.47 5.34
CA VAL A 193 4.80 -5.20 6.07
C VAL A 193 5.99 -4.35 5.63
N LYS A 194 5.73 -3.09 5.28
CA LYS A 194 6.75 -2.09 4.88
C LYS A 194 6.99 -1.05 5.97
N SER A 195 6.00 -0.83 6.82
CA SER A 195 6.06 0.05 7.98
C SER A 195 4.91 -0.31 8.93
N VAL A 196 5.17 -0.29 10.24
CA VAL A 196 4.13 -0.52 11.26
C VAL A 196 3.43 0.80 11.64
N GLN A 197 4.18 1.90 11.74
CA GLN A 197 3.67 3.21 12.11
C GLN A 197 4.24 4.30 11.19
N PRO A 198 3.41 4.91 10.31
CA PRO A 198 2.06 4.51 9.97
C PRO A 198 2.03 3.15 9.27
N LEU A 199 0.92 2.42 9.41
CA LEU A 199 0.82 1.08 8.84
C LEU A 199 0.87 1.09 7.32
N ASN A 200 1.82 0.40 6.73
CA ASN A 200 1.91 0.16 5.30
C ASN A 200 2.30 -1.30 5.03
N ALA A 201 1.52 -2.00 4.22
CA ALA A 201 1.76 -3.40 3.89
C ALA A 201 1.19 -3.75 2.52
N GLU A 202 1.87 -4.61 1.77
CA GLU A 202 1.39 -5.12 0.48
C GLU A 202 0.95 -6.58 0.56
N THR A 203 0.10 -6.98 -0.37
CA THR A 203 -0.30 -8.39 -0.50
C THR A 203 0.91 -9.20 -0.97
N GLY A 204 1.08 -10.42 -0.43
CA GLY A 204 2.04 -11.37 -0.96
C GLY A 204 1.79 -11.61 -2.46
N ILE A 205 2.85 -11.53 -3.27
CA ILE A 205 2.70 -11.48 -4.73
C ILE A 205 1.98 -12.72 -5.30
N GLY A 206 2.23 -13.91 -4.74
CA GLY A 206 1.55 -15.14 -5.16
C GLY A 206 0.06 -15.12 -4.85
N GLU A 207 -0.32 -14.66 -3.66
CA GLU A 207 -1.71 -14.56 -3.20
C GLU A 207 -2.51 -13.48 -3.96
N LEU A 208 -1.83 -12.43 -4.44
CA LEU A 208 -2.43 -11.27 -5.08
C LEU A 208 -3.35 -11.66 -6.25
N VAL A 209 -2.97 -12.67 -7.04
CA VAL A 209 -3.66 -13.06 -8.27
C VAL A 209 -4.45 -14.38 -8.13
N GLU A 210 -4.62 -14.90 -6.92
CA GLU A 210 -5.44 -16.11 -6.68
C GLU A 210 -6.94 -15.84 -6.77
N SER A 211 -7.35 -14.57 -6.65
CA SER A 211 -8.74 -14.15 -6.76
C SER A 211 -8.83 -12.85 -7.55
N PHE A 212 -9.86 -12.76 -8.39
CA PHE A 212 -10.15 -11.52 -9.11
C PHE A 212 -10.45 -10.35 -8.17
N TYR A 213 -11.18 -10.62 -7.08
CA TYR A 213 -11.37 -9.67 -5.99
C TYR A 213 -10.38 -9.97 -4.89
N THR A 214 -9.48 -9.04 -4.61
CA THR A 214 -8.53 -9.15 -3.50
C THR A 214 -9.31 -9.14 -2.18
N PRO A 215 -9.17 -10.17 -1.32
CA PRO A 215 -9.82 -10.19 -0.01
C PRO A 215 -9.47 -8.94 0.81
N ASN A 216 -10.43 -8.42 1.58
CA ASN A 216 -10.28 -7.16 2.32
C ASN A 216 -9.07 -7.17 3.28
N GLU A 217 -8.87 -8.30 3.94
CA GLU A 217 -7.78 -8.61 4.85
C GLU A 217 -6.41 -8.65 4.16
N LEU A 218 -6.36 -8.95 2.85
CA LEU A 218 -5.14 -9.00 2.05
C LEU A 218 -4.90 -7.73 1.24
N PHE A 219 -5.94 -6.95 0.93
CA PHE A 219 -5.85 -5.72 0.14
C PHE A 219 -4.79 -4.78 0.72
N PHE A 220 -3.86 -4.28 -0.11
CA PHE A 220 -2.72 -3.49 0.37
C PHE A 220 -3.15 -2.28 1.23
N LYS A 221 -2.35 -1.97 2.26
CA LYS A 221 -2.58 -0.85 3.17
C LYS A 221 -1.51 0.21 2.87
N ARG A 222 -1.94 1.42 2.52
CA ARG A 222 -1.09 2.61 2.48
C ARG A 222 -1.68 3.67 3.40
N ASN A 223 -0.96 4.02 4.47
CA ASN A 223 -1.33 5.07 5.43
C ASN A 223 -0.18 6.08 5.57
N HIS A 224 -0.49 7.37 5.50
CA HIS A 224 0.47 8.44 5.80
C HIS A 224 0.49 8.81 7.29
N HIS A 225 -0.63 8.57 7.96
CA HIS A 225 -0.87 8.95 9.34
C HIS A 225 -1.44 7.78 10.16
N ALA A 226 -1.68 8.03 11.44
CA ALA A 226 -2.41 7.10 12.29
C ALA A 226 -3.83 6.89 11.76
N ILE A 227 -4.35 5.67 11.91
CA ILE A 227 -5.71 5.35 11.49
C ILE A 227 -6.69 5.96 12.49
N PRO A 228 -7.61 6.85 12.07
CA PRO A 228 -8.56 7.49 12.96
C PRO A 228 -9.62 6.50 13.46
N THR A 229 -10.03 6.67 14.72
CA THR A 229 -11.19 5.97 15.29
C THR A 229 -12.44 6.80 15.02
N VAL A 230 -13.37 6.27 14.21
CA VAL A 230 -14.58 7.00 13.79
C VAL A 230 -15.83 6.32 14.34
N ASP A 231 -16.67 7.08 15.05
CA ASP A 231 -18.02 6.67 15.40
C ASP A 231 -18.98 6.97 14.24
N GLU A 232 -19.54 5.93 13.61
CA GLU A 232 -20.42 6.06 12.46
C GLU A 232 -21.69 6.86 12.74
N ARG A 233 -22.16 6.91 13.99
CA ARG A 233 -23.39 7.64 14.38
C ARG A 233 -23.19 9.15 14.38
N ASN A 234 -21.96 9.57 14.66
CA ASN A 234 -21.56 10.98 14.74
C ASN A 234 -20.81 11.44 13.49
N TYR A 235 -20.56 10.54 12.54
CA TYR A 235 -19.88 10.87 11.29
C TYR A 235 -20.70 11.86 10.46
N LYS A 236 -20.01 12.90 9.98
CA LYS A 236 -20.54 13.88 9.04
C LYS A 236 -19.53 14.16 7.94
N LEU A 237 -20.00 14.14 6.71
CA LEU A 237 -19.29 14.61 5.54
C LEU A 237 -19.67 16.06 5.26
N LYS A 238 -18.68 16.96 5.23
CA LYS A 238 -18.89 18.35 4.84
C LYS A 238 -18.68 18.56 3.34
N VAL A 239 -19.57 19.29 2.69
CA VAL A 239 -19.47 19.64 1.27
C VAL A 239 -19.63 21.15 1.14
N SER A 240 -18.61 21.82 0.61
CA SER A 240 -18.58 23.27 0.42
C SER A 240 -17.80 23.65 -0.83
N GLY A 241 -17.67 24.95 -1.13
CA GLY A 241 -16.83 25.43 -2.21
C GLY A 241 -17.25 26.77 -2.77
N VAL A 242 -16.59 27.17 -3.87
CA VAL A 242 -16.88 28.45 -4.53
C VAL A 242 -18.34 28.48 -5.01
N GLY A 243 -19.09 29.48 -4.55
CA GLY A 243 -20.50 29.63 -4.91
C GLY A 243 -21.45 28.63 -4.25
N LEU A 244 -20.98 27.91 -3.22
CA LEU A 244 -21.75 26.87 -2.53
C LEU A 244 -21.79 27.11 -1.02
N GLU A 245 -22.99 27.12 -0.43
CA GLU A 245 -23.16 27.07 1.02
C GLU A 245 -22.76 25.69 1.57
N GLU A 246 -22.09 25.66 2.73
CA GLU A 246 -21.69 24.41 3.37
C GLU A 246 -22.91 23.54 3.70
N ARG A 247 -22.85 22.27 3.30
CA ARG A 247 -23.83 21.24 3.66
C ARG A 247 -23.15 20.06 4.33
N GLU A 248 -23.87 19.42 5.23
CA GLU A 248 -23.42 18.21 5.91
C GLU A 248 -24.29 17.01 5.52
N PHE A 249 -23.65 15.87 5.30
CA PHE A 249 -24.32 14.58 5.08
C PHE A 249 -23.87 13.58 6.15
N THR A 250 -24.83 12.93 6.80
CA THR A 250 -24.55 11.78 7.67
C THR A 250 -24.25 10.53 6.83
N LEU A 251 -23.73 9.47 7.45
CA LEU A 251 -23.59 8.18 6.76
C LEU A 251 -24.95 7.62 6.28
N GLU A 252 -26.02 7.87 7.04
CA GLU A 252 -27.37 7.46 6.66
C GLU A 252 -27.88 8.24 5.45
N ASP A 253 -27.62 9.55 5.39
CA ASP A 253 -27.95 10.38 4.21
C ASP A 253 -27.29 9.82 2.95
N LEU A 254 -26.00 9.49 3.01
CA LEU A 254 -25.26 8.93 1.88
C LEU A 254 -25.83 7.59 1.40
N LYS A 255 -26.39 6.78 2.32
CA LYS A 255 -26.97 5.47 2.02
C LYS A 255 -28.42 5.52 1.55
N THR A 256 -29.18 6.56 1.91
CA THR A 256 -30.63 6.61 1.73
C THR A 256 -31.10 7.67 0.73
N LYS A 257 -30.40 8.81 0.61
CA LYS A 257 -30.76 9.89 -0.32
C LYS A 257 -30.27 9.65 -1.75
N PHE A 258 -29.22 8.84 -1.91
CA PHE A 258 -28.60 8.58 -3.21
C PHE A 258 -28.76 7.12 -3.62
N GLN A 259 -28.90 6.88 -4.92
CA GLN A 259 -28.94 5.52 -5.44
C GLN A 259 -27.57 4.86 -5.29
N PRO A 260 -27.47 3.67 -4.64
CA PRO A 260 -26.19 2.99 -4.46
C PRO A 260 -25.66 2.48 -5.79
N VAL A 261 -24.41 2.81 -6.11
CA VAL A 261 -23.72 2.33 -7.31
C VAL A 261 -22.57 1.42 -6.90
N SER A 262 -22.47 0.27 -7.55
CA SER A 262 -21.36 -0.68 -7.39
C SER A 262 -20.42 -0.62 -8.59
N VAL A 263 -19.13 -0.46 -8.33
CA VAL A 263 -18.08 -0.42 -9.37
C VAL A 263 -16.93 -1.31 -8.93
N VAL A 264 -16.38 -2.11 -9.86
CA VAL A 264 -15.16 -2.87 -9.60
C VAL A 264 -13.97 -2.03 -10.02
N VAL A 265 -13.08 -1.74 -9.08
CA VAL A 265 -11.97 -0.81 -9.27
C VAL A 265 -10.70 -1.42 -8.69
N THR A 266 -9.65 -1.41 -9.52
CA THR A 266 -8.28 -1.60 -9.09
C THR A 266 -7.72 -0.29 -8.56
N LEU A 267 -7.25 -0.29 -7.33
CA LEU A 267 -6.47 0.81 -6.78
C LEU A 267 -4.99 0.42 -6.83
N GLN A 268 -4.17 1.28 -7.41
CA GLN A 268 -2.72 1.13 -7.47
C GLN A 268 -2.04 2.32 -6.81
N CYS A 269 -1.07 2.05 -5.92
CA CYS A 269 -0.19 3.08 -5.39
C CYS A 269 0.76 3.59 -6.48
N ALA A 270 1.04 4.90 -6.54
CA ALA A 270 2.05 5.43 -7.46
C ALA A 270 3.45 4.84 -7.20
N GLY A 271 3.72 4.37 -5.98
CA GLY A 271 4.98 3.71 -5.63
C GLY A 271 4.98 2.20 -5.89
N ASN A 272 3.96 1.61 -6.52
CA ASN A 272 3.99 0.18 -6.86
C ASN A 272 5.25 -0.13 -7.68
N ARG A 273 5.97 -1.19 -7.30
CA ARG A 273 7.28 -1.57 -7.88
C ARG A 273 8.39 -0.53 -7.73
N ARG A 274 8.32 0.32 -6.69
CA ARG A 274 9.41 1.26 -6.36
C ARG A 274 10.75 0.54 -6.21
N GLN A 275 10.77 -0.63 -5.56
CA GLN A 275 12.01 -1.34 -5.27
C GLN A 275 12.83 -1.66 -6.53
N ASP A 276 12.18 -1.90 -7.69
CA ASP A 276 12.91 -2.26 -8.90
C ASP A 276 13.74 -1.09 -9.46
N PHE A 277 13.45 0.17 -9.06
CA PHE A 277 14.29 1.32 -9.41
C PHE A 277 15.66 1.30 -8.73
N ASN A 278 15.82 0.59 -7.61
CA ASN A 278 17.10 0.51 -6.89
C ASN A 278 18.18 -0.20 -7.71
N ALA A 279 17.81 -0.99 -8.73
CA ALA A 279 18.76 -1.54 -9.70
C ALA A 279 19.39 -0.48 -10.63
N VAL A 280 18.78 0.70 -10.72
CA VAL A 280 19.28 1.85 -11.50
C VAL A 280 20.03 2.81 -10.57
N LYS A 281 19.32 3.35 -9.58
CA LYS A 281 19.80 4.29 -8.58
C LYS A 281 18.83 4.26 -7.39
N PRO A 282 19.32 4.29 -6.14
CA PRO A 282 18.47 4.31 -4.96
C PRO A 282 17.42 5.42 -5.00
N VAL A 283 16.21 5.14 -4.52
CA VAL A 283 15.07 6.08 -4.47
C VAL A 283 14.49 6.16 -3.07
N ARG A 284 13.91 7.31 -2.72
CA ARG A 284 13.33 7.54 -1.39
C ARG A 284 11.87 7.12 -1.32
N GLY A 285 11.51 6.41 -0.25
CA GLY A 285 10.14 6.04 0.11
C GLY A 285 9.95 4.53 0.29
N LEU A 286 8.76 4.12 0.76
CA LEU A 286 8.45 2.71 1.05
C LEU A 286 8.84 1.77 -0.11
N GLN A 287 9.67 0.77 0.18
CA GLN A 287 10.20 -0.18 -0.80
C GLN A 287 9.14 -1.22 -1.20
N TRP A 288 8.16 -0.77 -1.98
CA TRP A 288 7.09 -1.61 -2.51
C TRP A 288 7.62 -2.54 -3.59
N GLY A 289 7.24 -3.81 -3.49
CA GLY A 289 7.25 -4.72 -4.62
C GLY A 289 6.04 -4.49 -5.53
N PRO A 290 5.68 -5.49 -6.34
CA PRO A 290 4.53 -5.43 -7.24
C PRO A 290 3.17 -5.65 -6.52
N GLY A 291 3.13 -5.64 -5.19
CA GLY A 291 1.93 -5.91 -4.39
C GLY A 291 1.17 -4.67 -3.91
N ALA A 292 1.63 -3.46 -4.25
CA ALA A 292 0.96 -2.20 -3.86
C ALA A 292 -0.19 -1.84 -4.82
N ILE A 293 -1.02 -2.84 -5.10
CA ILE A 293 -2.17 -2.82 -5.99
C ILE A 293 -3.20 -3.83 -5.47
N GLY A 294 -4.49 -3.57 -5.67
CA GLY A 294 -5.56 -4.52 -5.34
C GLY A 294 -6.86 -4.19 -6.05
N ASN A 295 -7.70 -5.20 -6.27
CA ASN A 295 -8.97 -5.06 -6.97
C ASN A 295 -10.15 -5.40 -6.05
N ALA A 296 -11.15 -4.52 -5.97
CA ALA A 296 -12.32 -4.74 -5.13
C ALA A 296 -13.58 -4.19 -5.78
N LYS A 297 -14.73 -4.73 -5.36
CA LYS A 297 -16.03 -4.12 -5.64
C LYS A 297 -16.33 -3.07 -4.60
N TRP A 298 -16.54 -1.84 -5.02
CA TRP A 298 -16.85 -0.71 -4.16
C TRP A 298 -18.28 -0.27 -4.38
N THR A 299 -19.00 0.00 -3.28
CA THR A 299 -20.40 0.45 -3.34
C THR A 299 -20.57 1.73 -2.54
N GLY A 300 -21.23 2.73 -3.15
CA GLY A 300 -21.38 4.06 -2.58
C GLY A 300 -22.34 4.96 -3.33
N ALA A 301 -22.44 6.21 -2.88
CA ALA A 301 -23.13 7.27 -3.61
C ALA A 301 -22.24 7.80 -4.73
N LEU A 302 -22.80 8.10 -5.90
CA LEU A 302 -22.06 8.79 -6.97
C LEU A 302 -21.73 10.22 -6.53
N LEU A 303 -20.46 10.60 -6.61
CA LEU A 303 -20.00 11.94 -6.26
C LEU A 303 -20.77 13.00 -7.05
N VAL A 304 -20.96 12.78 -8.36
CA VAL A 304 -21.73 13.69 -9.22
C VAL A 304 -23.15 13.94 -8.71
N ASP A 305 -23.82 12.96 -8.11
CA ASP A 305 -25.18 13.14 -7.62
C ASP A 305 -25.21 13.89 -6.28
N VAL A 306 -24.21 13.67 -5.42
CA VAL A 306 -24.00 14.49 -4.22
C VAL A 306 -23.73 15.95 -4.61
N LEU A 307 -22.92 16.18 -5.64
CA LEU A 307 -22.63 17.54 -6.14
C LEU A 307 -23.86 18.22 -6.77
N LYS A 308 -24.74 17.46 -7.43
CA LYS A 308 -26.03 18.00 -7.91
C LYS A 308 -26.94 18.43 -6.76
N GLU A 309 -27.03 17.62 -5.71
CA GLU A 309 -27.89 17.88 -4.54
C GLU A 309 -27.50 19.18 -3.82
N VAL A 310 -26.20 19.51 -3.78
CA VAL A 310 -25.72 20.73 -3.11
C VAL A 310 -25.83 21.98 -3.99
N GLY A 311 -25.90 21.84 -5.33
CA GLY A 311 -26.14 22.97 -6.25
C GLY A 311 -25.14 23.08 -7.40
N LEU A 312 -24.95 22.01 -8.17
CA LEU A 312 -23.96 21.90 -9.27
C LEU A 312 -23.93 23.08 -10.25
N GLN A 313 -25.07 23.68 -10.56
CA GLN A 313 -25.14 24.78 -11.53
C GLN A 313 -24.35 26.01 -11.05
N SER A 314 -24.48 26.35 -9.76
CA SER A 314 -23.72 27.44 -9.14
C SER A 314 -22.21 27.16 -9.18
N ILE A 315 -21.80 25.91 -9.03
CA ILE A 315 -20.40 25.49 -8.99
C ILE A 315 -19.70 25.75 -10.33
N VAL A 316 -20.35 25.37 -11.44
CA VAL A 316 -19.81 25.57 -12.80
C VAL A 316 -19.77 27.05 -13.14
N GLU A 317 -20.81 27.81 -12.78
CA GLU A 317 -20.89 29.25 -13.03
C GLU A 317 -19.84 30.06 -12.25
N ASN A 318 -19.44 29.59 -11.08
CA ASN A 318 -18.42 30.25 -10.24
C ASN A 318 -16.98 29.80 -10.54
N GLY A 319 -16.80 28.93 -11.54
CA GLY A 319 -15.49 28.57 -12.09
C GLY A 319 -14.67 27.59 -11.24
N ALA A 320 -15.31 26.66 -10.53
CA ALA A 320 -14.57 25.57 -9.89
C ALA A 320 -13.93 24.65 -10.96
N GLU A 321 -12.65 24.32 -10.78
CA GLU A 321 -11.87 23.47 -11.69
C GLU A 321 -11.43 22.15 -11.02
N HIS A 322 -11.48 22.09 -9.69
CA HIS A 322 -11.06 20.94 -8.91
C HIS A 322 -12.06 20.59 -7.80
N VAL A 323 -12.10 19.29 -7.49
CA VAL A 323 -12.76 18.75 -6.29
C VAL A 323 -11.66 18.30 -5.32
N GLN A 324 -11.53 19.03 -4.22
CA GLN A 324 -10.59 18.75 -3.14
C GLN A 324 -11.24 17.83 -2.11
N PHE A 325 -10.46 16.90 -1.58
CA PHE A 325 -10.87 15.92 -0.58
C PHE A 325 -9.92 15.97 0.61
N THR A 326 -10.47 15.88 1.81
CA THR A 326 -9.69 15.85 3.05
C THR A 326 -10.13 14.67 3.92
N GLY A 327 -9.17 13.92 4.46
CA GLY A 327 -9.39 12.82 5.39
C GLY A 327 -9.48 13.27 6.85
N LEU A 328 -9.91 12.37 7.72
CA LEU A 328 -9.90 12.54 9.17
C LEU A 328 -8.55 12.18 9.80
N ASP A 329 -7.63 11.59 9.02
CA ASP A 329 -6.29 11.25 9.48
C ASP A 329 -5.37 12.48 9.41
N ASP A 330 -4.68 12.78 10.52
CA ASP A 330 -3.77 13.91 10.64
C ASP A 330 -2.38 13.50 11.14
N ASN A 331 -1.43 14.41 10.95
CA ASN A 331 -0.06 14.24 11.42
C ASN A 331 0.16 14.56 12.92
N GLY A 332 -0.89 14.70 13.72
CA GLY A 332 -0.83 15.16 15.11
C GLY A 332 -0.73 16.68 15.28
N THR A 333 -0.57 17.45 14.20
CA THR A 333 -0.53 18.93 14.22
C THR A 333 -1.78 19.58 13.61
N GLY A 334 -2.79 18.77 13.28
CA GLY A 334 -4.00 19.22 12.61
C GLY A 334 -3.85 19.48 11.11
N GLU A 335 -2.80 18.95 10.47
CA GLU A 335 -2.69 18.90 9.00
C GLU A 335 -3.17 17.52 8.49
N PRO A 336 -4.41 17.43 7.97
CA PRO A 336 -4.98 16.16 7.52
C PRO A 336 -4.50 15.74 6.12
N TYR A 337 -4.61 14.44 5.81
CA TYR A 337 -4.41 13.96 4.44
C TYR A 337 -5.36 14.66 3.45
N GLY A 338 -4.82 15.11 2.32
CA GLY A 338 -5.61 15.78 1.30
C GLY A 338 -5.13 15.51 -0.11
N ALA A 339 -6.07 15.50 -1.05
CA ALA A 339 -5.82 15.34 -2.48
C ALA A 339 -6.94 16.03 -3.28
N SER A 340 -6.77 16.16 -4.60
CA SER A 340 -7.83 16.64 -5.48
C SER A 340 -7.84 15.93 -6.82
N ILE A 341 -9.01 15.95 -7.46
CA ILE A 341 -9.18 15.55 -8.86
C ILE A 341 -9.72 16.74 -9.67
N PRO A 342 -9.45 16.80 -10.98
CA PRO A 342 -10.12 17.74 -11.87
C PRO A 342 -11.65 17.59 -11.81
N ILE A 343 -12.37 18.71 -11.95
CA ILE A 343 -13.83 18.72 -11.84
C ILE A 343 -14.49 17.93 -12.96
N ASP A 344 -13.95 17.94 -14.18
CA ASP A 344 -14.46 17.16 -15.29
C ASP A 344 -14.37 15.65 -15.02
N VAL A 345 -13.33 15.20 -14.32
CA VAL A 345 -13.20 13.82 -13.85
C VAL A 345 -14.29 13.47 -12.84
N ALA A 346 -14.54 14.34 -11.87
CA ALA A 346 -15.57 14.17 -10.84
C ALA A 346 -16.99 14.19 -11.41
N MET A 347 -17.22 15.05 -12.42
CA MET A 347 -18.54 15.36 -12.95
C MET A 347 -19.01 14.41 -14.03
N LYS A 348 -18.10 13.72 -14.73
CA LYS A 348 -18.44 12.77 -15.79
C LYS A 348 -19.03 11.48 -15.20
N PRO A 349 -20.33 11.18 -15.38
CA PRO A 349 -20.95 9.99 -14.77
C PRO A 349 -20.31 8.68 -15.21
N GLY A 350 -19.73 8.64 -16.41
CA GLY A 350 -19.01 7.48 -16.93
C GLY A 350 -17.72 7.13 -16.18
N ASN A 351 -17.13 8.10 -15.46
CA ASN A 351 -15.95 7.86 -14.62
C ASN A 351 -16.34 7.20 -13.28
N GLN A 352 -17.62 7.22 -12.91
CA GLN A 352 -18.18 6.57 -11.73
C GLN A 352 -17.39 6.83 -10.44
N VAL A 353 -16.99 8.08 -10.20
CA VAL A 353 -16.39 8.48 -8.93
C VAL A 353 -17.44 8.33 -7.83
N ILE A 354 -17.12 7.57 -6.79
CA ILE A 354 -18.07 7.26 -5.70
C ILE A 354 -17.51 7.62 -4.33
N LEU A 355 -18.44 7.98 -3.44
CA LEU A 355 -18.25 8.03 -2.00
C LEU A 355 -18.63 6.64 -1.45
N ALA A 356 -17.64 5.75 -1.40
CA ALA A 356 -17.83 4.35 -1.06
C ALA A 356 -18.00 4.19 0.46
N TYR A 357 -18.98 3.38 0.86
CA TYR A 357 -19.20 2.92 2.24
C TYR A 357 -19.25 1.39 2.36
N SER A 358 -19.08 0.67 1.24
CA SER A 358 -18.94 -0.79 1.19
C SER A 358 -17.80 -1.21 0.24
N MET A 359 -17.09 -2.27 0.63
CA MET A 359 -15.98 -2.90 -0.09
C MET A 359 -16.15 -4.42 -0.04
N ASN A 360 -16.22 -5.04 -1.22
CA ASN A 360 -16.51 -6.47 -1.41
C ASN A 360 -17.75 -6.93 -0.63
N ASP A 361 -18.85 -6.19 -0.80
CA ASP A 361 -20.17 -6.46 -0.19
C ASP A 361 -20.23 -6.39 1.34
N LYS A 362 -19.17 -5.87 1.97
CA LYS A 362 -19.09 -5.65 3.41
C LYS A 362 -18.87 -4.17 3.69
N PRO A 363 -19.20 -3.66 4.89
CA PRO A 363 -18.74 -2.35 5.31
C PRO A 363 -17.24 -2.20 5.09
N ILE A 364 -16.81 -1.01 4.68
CA ILE A 364 -15.38 -0.74 4.43
C ILE A 364 -14.60 -1.05 5.72
N PRO A 365 -13.51 -1.83 5.66
CA PRO A 365 -12.64 -2.02 6.83
C PRO A 365 -12.00 -0.71 7.29
N VAL A 366 -11.68 -0.61 8.58
CA VAL A 366 -11.17 0.64 9.17
C VAL A 366 -9.89 1.12 8.47
N GLU A 367 -8.97 0.21 8.15
CA GLU A 367 -7.71 0.50 7.45
C GLU A 367 -7.91 1.03 6.02
N HIS A 368 -9.10 0.78 5.44
CA HIS A 368 -9.46 1.15 4.08
C HIS A 368 -10.38 2.37 4.00
N GLY A 369 -10.66 3.02 5.13
CA GLY A 369 -11.34 4.31 5.18
C GLY A 369 -12.75 4.29 5.75
N PHE A 370 -13.09 3.34 6.63
CA PHE A 370 -14.39 3.35 7.32
C PHE A 370 -14.67 4.72 7.99
N PRO A 371 -15.88 5.29 7.89
CA PRO A 371 -17.06 4.72 7.23
C PRO A 371 -17.17 5.05 5.74
N VAL A 372 -16.47 6.10 5.27
CA VAL A 372 -16.56 6.58 3.88
C VAL A 372 -15.18 6.91 3.33
N ARG A 373 -14.91 6.47 2.10
CA ARG A 373 -13.77 6.92 1.30
C ARG A 373 -14.22 7.42 -0.07
N VAL A 374 -13.40 8.23 -0.70
CA VAL A 374 -13.48 8.43 -2.15
C VAL A 374 -12.86 7.22 -2.85
N VAL A 375 -13.48 6.78 -3.94
CA VAL A 375 -12.89 5.87 -4.92
C VAL A 375 -12.96 6.57 -6.28
N VAL A 376 -11.80 6.82 -6.87
CA VAL A 376 -11.65 7.47 -8.18
C VAL A 376 -11.17 6.43 -9.20
N PRO A 377 -12.06 5.84 -10.02
CA PRO A 377 -11.69 4.79 -10.94
C PRO A 377 -10.69 5.26 -12.01
N GLY A 378 -9.69 4.43 -12.33
CA GLY A 378 -8.68 4.74 -13.35
C GLY A 378 -7.59 5.75 -12.94
N VAL A 379 -7.64 6.24 -11.70
CA VAL A 379 -6.72 7.25 -11.15
C VAL A 379 -5.85 6.62 -10.06
N VAL A 380 -4.64 7.16 -9.85
CA VAL A 380 -3.73 6.74 -8.78
C VAL A 380 -4.43 6.71 -7.42
N GLY A 381 -4.14 5.70 -6.61
CA GLY A 381 -4.77 5.48 -5.31
C GLY A 381 -4.65 6.64 -4.32
N ALA A 382 -3.67 7.53 -4.50
CA ALA A 382 -3.51 8.75 -3.69
C ALA A 382 -4.71 9.69 -3.76
N ARG A 383 -5.45 9.72 -4.89
CA ARG A 383 -6.63 10.61 -5.03
C ARG A 383 -7.90 10.01 -4.42
N SER A 384 -7.87 8.73 -4.04
CA SER A 384 -8.96 8.03 -3.38
C SER A 384 -8.86 8.20 -1.85
N VAL A 385 -9.11 9.42 -1.37
CA VAL A 385 -8.97 9.80 0.06
C VAL A 385 -9.80 8.91 0.97
N LYS A 386 -9.18 8.41 2.04
CA LYS A 386 -9.80 7.57 3.07
C LYS A 386 -10.33 8.42 4.23
N TRP A 387 -11.24 7.85 5.02
CA TRP A 387 -11.82 8.50 6.20
C TRP A 387 -12.32 9.91 5.85
N LEU A 388 -13.10 10.04 4.79
CA LEU A 388 -13.40 11.30 4.15
C LEU A 388 -14.13 12.26 5.12
N ALA A 389 -13.51 13.39 5.41
CA ALA A 389 -14.05 14.44 6.29
C ALA A 389 -14.79 15.52 5.49
N SER A 390 -14.20 15.97 4.39
CA SER A 390 -14.75 17.07 3.60
C SER A 390 -14.47 16.97 2.11
N ILE A 391 -15.34 17.62 1.35
CA ILE A 391 -15.25 17.87 -0.09
C ILE A 391 -15.33 19.39 -0.29
N VAL A 392 -14.35 19.96 -0.98
CA VAL A 392 -14.32 21.39 -1.30
C VAL A 392 -14.18 21.60 -2.80
N LEU A 393 -15.10 22.34 -3.39
CA LEU A 393 -15.04 22.72 -4.80
C LEU A 393 -14.24 24.01 -4.94
N SER A 394 -13.17 23.95 -5.70
CA SER A 394 -12.14 24.99 -5.74
C SER A 394 -11.71 25.28 -7.18
N LYS A 395 -11.17 26.48 -7.39
CA LYS A 395 -10.47 26.83 -8.63
C LYS A 395 -9.10 26.15 -8.72
N ASP A 396 -8.51 25.86 -7.58
CA ASP A 396 -7.15 25.34 -7.48
C ASP A 396 -7.14 23.88 -7.01
N GLU A 397 -6.06 23.17 -7.32
CA GLU A 397 -5.74 21.88 -6.71
C GLU A 397 -5.73 21.95 -5.18
N SER A 398 -5.88 20.81 -4.51
CA SER A 398 -5.73 20.72 -3.06
C SER A 398 -4.39 21.34 -2.64
N PRO A 399 -4.35 22.24 -1.63
CA PRO A 399 -3.11 22.83 -1.14
C PRO A 399 -2.27 21.84 -0.32
N SER A 400 -2.78 20.63 -0.10
CA SER A 400 -2.13 19.61 0.69
C SER A 400 -0.76 19.20 0.11
N GLN A 401 0.21 18.92 0.99
CA GLN A 401 1.56 18.52 0.60
C GLN A 401 1.57 17.31 -0.35
N TRP A 402 0.65 16.35 -0.19
CA TRP A 402 0.57 15.16 -1.05
C TRP A 402 0.00 15.45 -2.44
N GLN A 403 -0.59 16.62 -2.64
CA GLN A 403 -1.01 17.10 -3.96
C GLN A 403 0.08 17.98 -4.59
N GLN A 404 0.65 18.89 -3.79
CA GLN A 404 1.55 19.94 -4.28
C GLN A 404 3.01 19.47 -4.44
N SER A 405 3.52 18.71 -3.46
CA SER A 405 4.95 18.38 -3.30
C SER A 405 5.24 16.87 -3.27
N ASP A 406 4.25 16.04 -3.59
CA ASP A 406 4.40 14.58 -3.75
C ASP A 406 3.54 14.09 -4.91
N TYR A 407 3.66 12.80 -5.25
CA TYR A 407 2.91 12.15 -6.31
C TYR A 407 3.03 12.90 -7.64
N LYS A 408 4.26 13.31 -7.97
CA LYS A 408 4.70 13.89 -9.23
C LYS A 408 5.96 13.18 -9.70
N THR A 409 6.15 13.06 -11.01
CA THR A 409 7.37 12.49 -11.60
C THR A 409 8.21 13.58 -12.24
N PHE A 410 9.53 13.38 -12.20
CA PHE A 410 10.51 14.21 -12.88
C PHE A 410 11.20 13.38 -13.97
N ASN A 411 11.95 14.05 -14.84
CA ASN A 411 12.84 13.34 -15.76
C ASN A 411 13.99 12.65 -14.98
N PRO A 412 14.65 11.63 -15.57
CA PRO A 412 15.69 10.86 -14.87
C PRO A 412 16.95 11.64 -14.47
N SER A 413 17.16 12.85 -14.99
CA SER A 413 18.33 13.68 -14.67
C SER A 413 18.08 14.66 -13.52
N THR A 414 16.85 14.73 -13.01
CA THR A 414 16.53 15.56 -11.84
C THR A 414 17.02 14.86 -10.58
N ASP A 415 17.56 15.61 -9.63
CA ASP A 415 17.94 15.16 -8.30
C ASP A 415 17.30 16.09 -7.25
N TRP A 416 17.36 15.74 -5.96
CA TRP A 416 16.69 16.52 -4.91
C TRP A 416 17.02 18.02 -4.89
N PRO A 417 18.29 18.45 -5.05
CA PRO A 417 18.63 19.88 -5.08
C PRO A 417 18.05 20.63 -6.28
N THR A 418 17.73 19.93 -7.38
CA THR A 418 17.19 20.51 -8.61
C THR A 418 15.69 20.27 -8.79
N ALA A 419 15.06 19.55 -7.86
CA ALA A 419 13.66 19.20 -7.91
C ALA A 419 12.78 20.44 -7.67
N ASN A 420 11.93 20.78 -8.64
CA ASN A 420 10.93 21.83 -8.49
C ASN A 420 9.53 21.31 -8.80
N PHE A 421 8.77 20.99 -7.76
CA PHE A 421 7.42 20.42 -7.86
C PHE A 421 6.38 21.32 -8.52
N SER A 422 6.64 22.63 -8.62
CA SER A 422 5.75 23.56 -9.35
C SER A 422 5.84 23.42 -10.88
N THR A 423 6.90 22.78 -11.39
CA THR A 423 7.12 22.60 -12.84
C THR A 423 6.52 21.32 -13.40
N VAL A 424 5.99 20.45 -12.54
CA VAL A 424 5.46 19.14 -12.89
C VAL A 424 4.02 18.98 -12.37
N GLN A 425 3.25 18.16 -13.05
CA GLN A 425 1.84 17.93 -12.72
C GLN A 425 1.66 16.80 -11.70
N ALA A 426 0.59 16.90 -10.91
CA ALA A 426 0.15 15.82 -10.05
C ALA A 426 -0.25 14.59 -10.87
N ILE A 427 0.23 13.41 -10.47
CA ILE A 427 -0.19 12.13 -11.07
C ILE A 427 -1.70 11.99 -10.86
N GLN A 428 -2.43 11.79 -11.95
CA GLN A 428 -3.85 11.46 -11.98
C GLN A 428 -4.01 10.04 -12.51
N GLU A 429 -4.24 9.87 -13.81
CA GLU A 429 -4.23 8.55 -14.44
C GLU A 429 -2.83 7.93 -14.41
N LEU A 430 -2.78 6.61 -14.29
CA LEU A 430 -1.54 5.83 -14.36
C LEU A 430 -1.38 5.19 -15.75
N PRO A 431 -0.13 4.98 -16.23
CA PRO A 431 0.12 4.27 -17.47
C PRO A 431 -0.19 2.77 -17.33
N VAL A 432 -0.17 2.05 -18.46
CA VAL A 432 -0.29 0.59 -18.48
C VAL A 432 0.81 -0.07 -17.63
N GLN A 433 0.43 -1.09 -16.87
CA GLN A 433 1.23 -1.83 -15.91
C GLN A 433 0.94 -3.34 -16.02
N SER A 434 1.97 -4.17 -15.84
CA SER A 434 1.82 -5.61 -15.58
C SER A 434 2.91 -6.12 -14.64
N ALA A 435 2.66 -7.23 -13.96
CA ALA A 435 3.68 -7.94 -13.20
C ALA A 435 3.43 -9.45 -13.23
N ILE A 436 4.52 -10.21 -13.19
CA ILE A 436 4.52 -11.67 -12.99
C ILE A 436 4.36 -11.91 -11.49
N CYS A 437 3.38 -12.72 -11.11
CA CYS A 437 3.09 -13.06 -9.71
C CYS A 437 3.45 -14.50 -9.35
N SER A 438 3.53 -15.37 -10.35
CA SER A 438 4.05 -16.72 -10.23
C SER A 438 4.68 -17.12 -11.57
N PRO A 439 5.84 -17.80 -11.57
CA PRO A 439 6.60 -18.25 -10.41
C PRO A 439 7.20 -17.10 -9.58
N ALA A 440 7.63 -17.40 -8.36
CA ALA A 440 8.32 -16.44 -7.50
C ALA A 440 9.78 -16.26 -7.96
N GLU A 441 10.40 -15.14 -7.58
CA GLU A 441 11.83 -14.90 -7.78
C GLU A 441 12.66 -16.07 -7.25
N ASN A 442 13.67 -16.49 -8.02
CA ASN A 442 14.58 -17.60 -7.75
C ASN A 442 13.91 -18.98 -7.61
N SER A 443 12.71 -19.17 -8.17
CA SER A 443 12.10 -20.51 -8.22
C SER A 443 12.94 -21.47 -9.07
N SER A 444 13.09 -22.72 -8.61
CA SER A 444 13.81 -23.77 -9.33
C SER A 444 12.85 -24.74 -10.04
N PHE A 445 13.22 -25.15 -11.26
CA PHE A 445 12.50 -26.10 -12.09
C PHE A 445 13.41 -27.28 -12.45
N PRO A 446 12.87 -28.50 -12.60
CA PRO A 446 13.69 -29.65 -13.02
C PRO A 446 14.34 -29.43 -14.39
N ARG A 447 15.57 -29.90 -14.56
CA ARG A 447 16.23 -29.93 -15.87
C ARG A 447 15.38 -30.67 -16.90
N GLY A 448 15.31 -30.11 -18.11
CA GLY A 448 14.47 -30.62 -19.20
C GLY A 448 13.03 -30.13 -19.15
N THR A 449 12.67 -29.26 -18.19
CA THR A 449 11.44 -28.45 -18.27
C THR A 449 11.40 -27.72 -19.61
N LYS A 450 10.34 -27.93 -20.39
CA LYS A 450 10.17 -27.33 -21.73
C LYS A 450 9.26 -26.11 -21.74
N THR A 451 8.41 -25.99 -20.73
CA THR A 451 7.45 -24.90 -20.58
C THR A 451 7.36 -24.51 -19.12
N ILE A 452 7.25 -23.20 -18.86
CA ILE A 452 7.00 -22.65 -17.52
C ILE A 452 5.60 -22.02 -17.52
N ALA A 453 4.77 -22.40 -16.55
CA ALA A 453 3.50 -21.74 -16.32
C ALA A 453 3.73 -20.42 -15.57
N VAL A 454 3.24 -19.32 -16.15
CA VAL A 454 3.40 -17.96 -15.63
C VAL A 454 2.01 -17.35 -15.45
N LYS A 455 1.77 -16.67 -14.33
CA LYS A 455 0.54 -15.90 -14.12
C LYS A 455 0.82 -14.56 -13.47
N GLY A 456 -0.09 -13.61 -13.68
CA GLY A 456 0.07 -12.26 -13.17
C GLY A 456 -1.15 -11.38 -13.39
N TYR A 457 -0.96 -10.08 -13.20
CA TYR A 457 -1.96 -9.05 -13.45
C TYR A 457 -1.48 -8.06 -14.51
N ALA A 458 -2.43 -7.40 -15.16
CA ALA A 458 -2.21 -6.22 -15.99
C ALA A 458 -3.33 -5.21 -15.77
N TRP A 459 -3.02 -3.92 -15.83
CA TRP A 459 -3.99 -2.84 -15.62
C TRP A 459 -3.52 -1.54 -16.29
N SER A 460 -4.44 -0.68 -16.70
CA SER A 460 -4.13 0.67 -17.21
C SER A 460 -5.11 1.68 -16.61
N GLY A 461 -4.63 2.89 -16.36
CA GLY A 461 -5.46 3.99 -15.86
C GLY A 461 -6.48 4.49 -16.90
N GLY A 462 -7.26 5.49 -16.52
CA GLY A 462 -8.25 6.14 -17.41
C GLY A 462 -9.35 5.22 -17.95
N GLY A 463 -9.53 4.04 -17.37
CA GLY A 463 -10.50 3.03 -17.82
C GLY A 463 -10.13 2.33 -19.12
N ARG A 464 -8.85 2.35 -19.52
CA ARG A 464 -8.34 1.72 -20.74
C ARG A 464 -8.21 0.20 -20.59
N ASP A 465 -8.80 -0.52 -21.53
CA ASP A 465 -8.75 -1.99 -21.57
C ASP A 465 -7.33 -2.51 -21.82
N ILE A 466 -7.00 -3.70 -21.31
CA ILE A 466 -5.80 -4.44 -21.69
C ILE A 466 -6.11 -5.26 -22.94
N LEU A 467 -5.40 -4.98 -24.04
CA LEU A 467 -5.57 -5.68 -25.32
C LEU A 467 -4.78 -6.98 -25.38
N ARG A 468 -3.56 -6.97 -24.84
CA ARG A 468 -2.69 -8.15 -24.78
C ARG A 468 -1.70 -8.03 -23.62
N VAL A 469 -1.27 -9.19 -23.14
CA VAL A 469 -0.10 -9.35 -22.29
C VAL A 469 0.82 -10.33 -22.99
N GLU A 470 2.10 -10.02 -23.00
CA GLU A 470 3.12 -10.82 -23.66
C GLU A 470 4.18 -11.23 -22.63
N VAL A 471 4.61 -12.49 -22.70
CA VAL A 471 5.61 -13.08 -21.80
C VAL A 471 6.79 -13.59 -22.63
N SER A 472 8.00 -13.37 -22.13
CA SER A 472 9.25 -13.85 -22.73
C SER A 472 10.06 -14.60 -21.67
N ALA A 473 10.82 -15.61 -22.11
CA ALA A 473 11.78 -16.35 -21.28
C ALA A 473 13.22 -16.30 -21.82
N ASP A 474 13.48 -15.45 -22.82
CA ASP A 474 14.74 -15.39 -23.57
C ASP A 474 15.29 -13.95 -23.64
N ASN A 475 15.09 -13.18 -22.57
CA ASN A 475 15.46 -11.76 -22.48
C ASN A 475 14.77 -10.86 -23.51
N GLY A 476 13.55 -11.20 -23.93
CA GLY A 476 12.72 -10.35 -24.79
C GLY A 476 12.98 -10.53 -26.28
N ASN A 477 13.71 -11.58 -26.69
CA ASN A 477 13.95 -11.89 -28.09
C ASN A 477 12.70 -12.49 -28.75
N THR A 478 11.97 -13.35 -28.03
CA THR A 478 10.69 -13.92 -28.45
C THR A 478 9.60 -13.67 -27.40
N TRP A 479 8.35 -13.57 -27.86
CA TRP A 479 7.21 -13.19 -27.04
C TRP A 479 6.02 -14.10 -27.31
N HIS A 480 5.36 -14.53 -26.23
CA HIS A 480 4.19 -15.39 -26.25
C HIS A 480 3.00 -14.63 -25.69
N SER A 481 1.86 -14.66 -26.39
CA SER A 481 0.63 -14.01 -25.92
C SER A 481 0.03 -14.80 -24.77
N ALA A 482 -0.26 -14.12 -23.66
CA ALA A 482 -0.94 -14.70 -22.52
C ALA A 482 -2.46 -14.78 -22.74
N ASP A 483 -3.08 -15.77 -22.10
CA ASP A 483 -4.52 -15.89 -21.99
C ASP A 483 -5.04 -14.88 -20.95
N LEU A 484 -5.92 -13.98 -21.39
CA LEU A 484 -6.50 -12.94 -20.55
C LEU A 484 -7.83 -13.41 -19.95
N GLN A 485 -7.99 -13.25 -18.63
CA GLN A 485 -9.28 -13.39 -17.97
C GLN A 485 -10.09 -12.11 -18.20
N LEU A 486 -10.78 -12.06 -19.34
CA LEU A 486 -11.58 -10.91 -19.73
C LEU A 486 -12.88 -10.84 -18.92
N HIS A 487 -13.08 -9.73 -18.21
CA HIS A 487 -14.36 -9.40 -17.62
C HIS A 487 -15.16 -8.52 -18.58
N ILE A 488 -16.33 -8.99 -19.01
CA ILE A 488 -17.20 -8.26 -19.95
C ILE A 488 -17.92 -7.14 -19.18
N HIS A 489 -17.52 -5.91 -19.43
CA HIS A 489 -18.24 -4.68 -19.19
C HIS A 489 -18.95 -4.25 -20.48
N GLU A 490 -20.17 -3.74 -20.34
CA GLU A 490 -20.99 -3.30 -21.46
C GLU A 490 -20.52 -1.96 -22.05
N ARG A 491 -19.72 -1.18 -21.31
CA ARG A 491 -19.27 0.15 -21.70
C ARG A 491 -17.80 0.16 -22.09
N ARG A 492 -17.50 0.78 -23.24
CA ARG A 492 -16.14 1.08 -23.70
C ARG A 492 -15.51 2.14 -22.77
N ASN A 493 -14.21 2.03 -22.47
CA ASN A 493 -13.46 2.97 -21.61
C ASN A 493 -14.01 3.12 -20.18
N ALA A 494 -14.56 2.04 -19.63
CA ALA A 494 -15.06 1.98 -18.24
C ALA A 494 -14.52 0.75 -17.51
N ARG A 495 -13.30 0.32 -17.88
CA ARG A 495 -12.66 -0.89 -17.34
C ARG A 495 -11.63 -0.50 -16.30
N PHE A 496 -12.14 -0.37 -15.09
CA PHE A 496 -11.37 0.10 -13.95
C PHE A 496 -10.75 -1.05 -13.15
N ALA A 497 -11.17 -2.29 -13.42
CA ALA A 497 -10.60 -3.49 -12.85
C ALA A 497 -9.39 -3.97 -13.67
N TRP A 498 -8.44 -4.60 -13.00
CA TRP A 498 -7.32 -5.29 -13.64
C TRP A 498 -7.78 -6.46 -14.51
N THR A 499 -6.86 -6.97 -15.32
CA THR A 499 -6.98 -8.21 -16.06
C THR A 499 -5.98 -9.19 -15.50
N LEU A 500 -6.46 -10.32 -14.98
CA LEU A 500 -5.59 -11.43 -14.62
C LEU A 500 -5.23 -12.21 -15.88
N TRP A 501 -4.03 -12.77 -15.93
CA TRP A 501 -3.56 -13.49 -17.10
C TRP A 501 -2.70 -14.70 -16.73
N THR A 502 -2.66 -15.66 -17.65
CA THR A 502 -1.84 -16.89 -17.57
C THR A 502 -1.13 -17.12 -18.90
N CYS A 503 0.07 -17.69 -18.88
CA CYS A 503 0.81 -18.04 -20.08
C CYS A 503 1.64 -19.30 -19.81
N GLU A 504 1.65 -20.24 -20.76
CA GLU A 504 2.69 -21.28 -20.81
C GLU A 504 3.79 -20.80 -21.73
N VAL A 505 4.93 -20.39 -21.17
CA VAL A 505 6.07 -19.88 -21.94
C VAL A 505 7.03 -21.03 -22.26
N PRO A 506 7.34 -21.30 -23.54
CA PRO A 506 8.41 -22.21 -23.91
C PRO A 506 9.76 -21.74 -23.37
N VAL A 507 10.58 -22.68 -22.93
CA VAL A 507 11.93 -22.41 -22.45
C VAL A 507 12.93 -23.28 -23.20
N GLU A 508 14.01 -22.66 -23.67
CA GLU A 508 15.13 -23.40 -24.24
C GLU A 508 15.98 -24.02 -23.12
N GLU A 509 16.55 -25.18 -23.40
CA GLU A 509 17.33 -25.95 -22.45
C GLU A 509 18.70 -25.29 -22.24
N ASN A 510 18.76 -24.29 -21.36
CA ASN A 510 19.98 -23.61 -20.96
C ASN A 510 20.31 -23.96 -19.51
N SER A 511 21.55 -24.37 -19.25
CA SER A 511 22.05 -24.69 -17.91
C SER A 511 22.35 -23.44 -17.05
N GLY A 512 21.58 -22.37 -17.22
CA GLY A 512 21.75 -21.08 -16.56
C GLY A 512 20.43 -20.47 -16.10
N PRO A 513 20.46 -19.37 -15.33
CA PRO A 513 19.25 -18.67 -14.91
C PRO A 513 18.45 -18.18 -16.13
N ILE A 514 17.13 -18.36 -16.07
CA ILE A 514 16.18 -17.86 -17.06
C ILE A 514 15.54 -16.60 -16.51
N THR A 515 15.47 -15.55 -17.33
CA THR A 515 14.77 -14.32 -16.98
C THR A 515 13.40 -14.30 -17.66
N LEU A 516 12.35 -14.42 -16.87
CA LEU A 516 10.98 -14.24 -17.32
C LEU A 516 10.65 -12.74 -17.36
N LEU A 517 10.09 -12.28 -18.47
CA LEU A 517 9.67 -10.90 -18.69
C LEU A 517 8.18 -10.84 -18.98
N CYS A 518 7.49 -9.79 -18.54
CA CYS A 518 6.15 -9.48 -19.03
C CYS A 518 5.96 -8.02 -19.39
N LYS A 519 5.09 -7.77 -20.38
CA LYS A 519 4.61 -6.45 -20.78
C LYS A 519 3.16 -6.48 -21.22
N ALA A 520 2.40 -5.44 -20.91
CA ALA A 520 1.03 -5.25 -21.38
C ALA A 520 0.92 -4.12 -22.43
N THR A 521 -0.14 -4.20 -23.23
CA THR A 521 -0.56 -3.14 -24.16
C THR A 521 -2.01 -2.78 -23.91
N ASP A 522 -2.31 -1.49 -23.75
CA ASP A 522 -3.67 -1.01 -23.50
C ASP A 522 -4.44 -0.65 -24.79
N SER A 523 -5.71 -0.30 -24.65
CA SER A 523 -6.63 0.04 -25.74
C SER A 523 -6.26 1.30 -26.54
N SER A 524 -5.35 2.12 -26.01
CA SER A 524 -4.73 3.25 -26.73
C SER A 524 -3.38 2.87 -27.34
N HIS A 525 -3.03 1.59 -27.33
CA HIS A 525 -1.74 1.05 -27.75
C HIS A 525 -0.53 1.60 -26.97
N ASN A 526 -0.75 2.11 -25.75
CA ASN A 526 0.38 2.38 -24.86
C ASN A 526 1.01 1.06 -24.44
N CYS A 527 2.34 1.05 -24.37
CA CYS A 527 3.15 -0.10 -23.97
C CYS A 527 4.09 0.28 -22.82
N GLN A 528 4.54 -0.74 -22.10
CA GLN A 528 5.55 -0.58 -21.05
C GLN A 528 6.96 -0.44 -21.66
N PRO A 529 7.81 0.46 -21.12
CA PRO A 529 9.20 0.58 -21.54
C PRO A 529 10.02 -0.65 -21.11
N GLU A 530 11.04 -0.99 -21.88
CA GLU A 530 11.91 -2.15 -21.62
C GLU A 530 12.67 -2.05 -20.30
N SER A 531 13.20 -0.85 -20.01
CA SER A 531 14.12 -0.63 -18.90
C SER A 531 13.66 0.50 -17.98
N PRO A 532 13.83 0.36 -16.64
CA PRO A 532 13.55 1.42 -15.70
C PRO A 532 14.48 2.64 -15.87
N ASN A 533 15.64 2.52 -16.54
CA ASN A 533 16.61 3.62 -16.69
C ASN A 533 15.99 4.90 -17.28
N SER A 534 15.15 4.74 -18.30
CA SER A 534 14.54 5.87 -19.03
C SER A 534 13.39 6.54 -18.28
N ILE A 535 12.86 5.88 -17.26
CA ILE A 535 11.70 6.35 -16.47
C ILE A 535 12.02 6.52 -14.98
N TRP A 536 13.29 6.32 -14.60
CA TRP A 536 13.73 6.56 -13.24
C TRP A 536 13.42 8.01 -12.83
N ASN A 537 13.05 8.20 -11.57
CA ASN A 537 12.81 9.51 -11.00
C ASN A 537 13.11 9.47 -9.51
N ILE A 538 13.47 10.62 -8.93
CA ILE A 538 13.93 10.78 -7.55
C ILE A 538 12.99 10.21 -6.48
N ARG A 539 11.69 10.12 -6.77
CA ARG A 539 10.64 9.60 -5.86
C ARG A 539 10.38 8.09 -6.04
N GLY A 540 10.95 7.48 -7.07
CA GLY A 540 10.69 6.10 -7.46
C GLY A 540 9.21 5.82 -7.70
N LEU A 541 8.50 6.73 -8.37
CA LEU A 541 7.07 6.58 -8.69
C LEU A 541 6.87 6.13 -10.13
N VAL A 542 5.70 5.55 -10.42
CA VAL A 542 5.25 5.20 -11.77
C VAL A 542 6.23 4.24 -12.48
N ASN A 543 6.71 3.23 -11.75
CA ASN A 543 7.54 2.21 -12.36
C ASN A 543 6.72 1.22 -13.20
N ASN A 544 6.56 1.54 -14.48
CA ASN A 544 5.87 0.68 -15.42
C ASN A 544 6.80 -0.05 -16.40
N SER A 545 8.11 -0.15 -16.14
CA SER A 545 8.99 -0.94 -17.03
C SER A 545 8.58 -2.42 -17.07
N TRP A 546 9.11 -3.21 -18.01
CA TRP A 546 8.86 -4.65 -18.01
C TRP A 546 9.23 -5.25 -16.65
N HIS A 547 8.35 -6.10 -16.12
CA HIS A 547 8.63 -6.84 -14.89
C HIS A 547 9.49 -8.04 -15.22
N LYS A 548 10.47 -8.31 -14.35
CA LYS A 548 11.47 -9.36 -14.53
C LYS A 548 11.40 -10.30 -13.35
N VAL A 549 11.47 -11.61 -13.59
CA VAL A 549 11.58 -12.63 -12.56
C VAL A 549 12.65 -13.63 -12.98
N GLN A 550 13.68 -13.83 -12.16
CA GLN A 550 14.69 -14.85 -12.42
C GLN A 550 14.22 -16.21 -11.87
N VAL A 551 14.47 -17.27 -12.63
CA VAL A 551 14.18 -18.66 -12.26
C VAL A 551 15.36 -19.56 -12.66
N HIS A 552 15.46 -20.74 -12.07
CA HIS A 552 16.60 -21.65 -12.25
C HIS A 552 16.15 -23.01 -12.80
N MET A 553 17.05 -23.67 -13.54
CA MET A 553 16.92 -25.06 -13.97
C MET A 553 17.90 -25.93 -13.19
N GLU A 554 17.42 -26.94 -12.48
CA GLU A 554 18.23 -27.83 -11.63
C GLU A 554 18.31 -29.26 -12.18
#